data_AF-A0A2W2DJL8-F1
#
_entry.id   AF-A0A2W2DJL8-F1
#
_cell.length_a   1.000
_cell.length_b   1.000
_cell.length_c   1.000
_cell.angle_alpha   90.00
_cell.angle_beta   90.00
_cell.angle_gamma   90.00
#
_symmetry.space_group_name_H-M   'P 1'
#
loop_
_entity.id
_entity.type
_entity.pdbx_description
1 polymer ?
#
loop_
_entity_poly.entity_id
_entity_poly.type
_entity_poly.pdbx_seq_one_letter_code
_entity_poly.pdbx_strand_id
1 'polypeptide(L)'
;MTGATESTPLPVVARVPVLNAANALTGLRLVLVPFFAAFVVVSGMTHAGWQIVASLIFAVASLTDFVDGWIARRFGLVTAFGKVADPIADKALTGAALLLLSVYDRLPWWVTAVILARELGITALRFWVIRRGVIAASRGGKVKTGLQILAIAWYLWPMPAALAGIGPWIMAAAVAVTVLTGFDYLAQAARLRRTAN
;
A
#
# COMPACT_ATOMS: atom_id res chain seq x y z
N MET A 1 37.47 -27.63 -45.56
CA MET A 1 36.12 -27.81 -45.00
C MET A 1 36.07 -27.10 -43.66
N THR A 2 35.77 -25.80 -43.67
CA THR A 2 35.69 -24.95 -42.46
C THR A 2 34.28 -25.03 -41.90
N GLY A 3 34.11 -25.72 -40.77
CA GLY A 3 32.85 -25.81 -40.04
C GLY A 3 32.49 -24.45 -39.44
N ALA A 4 31.52 -23.77 -40.02
CA ALA A 4 30.90 -22.59 -39.43
C ALA A 4 30.11 -23.03 -38.20
N THR A 5 30.48 -22.50 -37.04
CA THR A 5 29.73 -22.64 -35.79
C THR A 5 28.38 -21.95 -35.96
N GLU A 6 27.30 -22.71 -36.07
CA GLU A 6 25.93 -22.19 -36.00
C GLU A 6 25.72 -21.54 -34.62
N SER A 7 25.69 -20.21 -34.58
CA SER A 7 25.32 -19.46 -33.39
C SER A 7 23.83 -19.70 -33.12
N THR A 8 23.51 -20.52 -32.11
CA THR A 8 22.13 -20.70 -31.65
C THR A 8 21.54 -19.32 -31.29
N PRO A 9 20.43 -18.88 -31.93
CA PRO A 9 19.80 -17.63 -31.57
C PRO A 9 19.41 -17.67 -30.10
N LEU A 10 19.88 -16.71 -29.31
CA LEU A 10 19.47 -16.59 -27.91
C LEU A 10 17.95 -16.40 -27.87
N PRO A 11 17.23 -17.11 -26.98
CA PRO A 11 15.78 -16.97 -26.88
C PRO A 11 15.44 -15.50 -26.63
N VAL A 12 14.64 -14.92 -27.52
CA VAL A 12 14.13 -13.55 -27.38
C VAL A 12 13.18 -13.56 -26.19
N VAL A 13 13.66 -13.08 -25.03
CA VAL A 13 12.81 -12.89 -23.86
C VAL A 13 11.73 -11.88 -24.23
N ALA A 14 10.49 -12.34 -24.38
CA ALA A 14 9.36 -11.49 -24.72
C ALA A 14 9.22 -10.38 -23.66
N ARG A 15 9.32 -9.11 -24.08
CA ARG A 15 9.13 -7.97 -23.18
C ARG A 15 7.65 -7.86 -22.81
N VAL A 16 7.36 -7.85 -21.51
CA VAL A 16 6.00 -7.62 -21.02
C VAL A 16 5.59 -6.17 -21.35
N PRO A 17 4.45 -5.95 -22.03
CA PRO A 17 3.98 -4.61 -22.35
C PRO A 17 3.58 -3.84 -21.08
N VAL A 18 3.80 -2.52 -21.10
CA VAL A 18 3.40 -1.62 -20.01
C VAL A 18 1.87 -1.61 -19.86
N LEU A 19 1.13 -1.60 -20.97
CA LEU A 19 -0.32 -1.73 -20.93
C LEU A 19 -0.68 -3.22 -20.74
N ASN A 20 -0.96 -3.60 -19.50
CA ASN A 20 -1.43 -4.92 -19.13
C ASN A 20 -2.45 -4.82 -17.99
N ALA A 21 -3.13 -5.93 -17.68
CA ALA A 21 -4.19 -5.95 -16.68
C ALA A 21 -3.76 -5.43 -15.30
N ALA A 22 -2.54 -5.74 -14.85
CA ALA A 22 -2.05 -5.27 -13.55
C ALA A 22 -1.84 -3.74 -13.55
N ASN A 23 -1.14 -3.19 -14.55
CA ASN A 23 -0.89 -1.75 -14.60
C ASN A 23 -2.16 -0.93 -14.87
N ALA A 24 -3.15 -1.51 -15.57
CA ALA A 24 -4.46 -0.88 -15.75
C ALA A 24 -5.20 -0.74 -14.41
N LEU A 25 -5.13 -1.74 -13.55
CA LEU A 25 -5.72 -1.69 -12.20
C LEU A 25 -4.98 -0.69 -11.30
N THR A 26 -3.65 -0.63 -11.35
CA THR A 26 -2.87 0.41 -10.65
C THR A 26 -3.25 1.82 -11.13
N GLY A 27 -3.38 2.01 -12.45
CA GLY A 27 -3.82 3.28 -13.03
C GLY A 27 -5.23 3.67 -12.60
N LEU A 28 -6.16 2.71 -12.60
CA LEU A 28 -7.51 2.92 -12.06
C LEU A 28 -7.46 3.34 -10.60
N ARG A 29 -6.64 2.70 -9.75
CA ARG A 29 -6.49 3.09 -8.34
C ARG A 29 -6.04 4.54 -8.21
N LEU A 30 -5.02 4.95 -8.96
CA LEU A 30 -4.54 6.34 -8.96
C LEU A 30 -5.63 7.34 -9.32
N VAL A 31 -6.50 6.98 -10.27
CA VAL A 31 -7.67 7.79 -10.63
C VAL A 31 -8.70 7.78 -9.51
N LEU A 32 -8.96 6.65 -8.84
CA LEU A 32 -9.94 6.56 -7.75
C LEU A 32 -9.57 7.36 -6.50
N VAL A 33 -8.28 7.59 -6.22
CA VAL A 33 -7.83 8.35 -5.03
C VAL A 33 -8.43 9.76 -4.95
N PRO A 34 -8.35 10.64 -5.98
CA PRO A 34 -8.97 11.95 -5.92
C PRO A 34 -10.50 11.90 -5.83
N PHE A 35 -11.16 10.91 -6.46
CA PHE A 35 -12.61 10.73 -6.28
C PHE A 35 -12.95 10.34 -4.84
N PHE A 36 -12.24 9.37 -4.28
CA PHE A 36 -12.37 8.99 -2.87
C PHE A 36 -12.24 10.23 -1.96
N ALA A 37 -11.17 11.01 -2.13
CA ALA A 37 -10.94 12.22 -1.36
C ALA A 37 -12.09 13.23 -1.51
N ALA A 38 -12.55 13.47 -2.75
CA ALA A 38 -13.66 14.37 -3.03
C ALA A 38 -14.96 13.92 -2.34
N PHE A 39 -15.29 12.62 -2.36
CA PHE A 39 -16.48 12.11 -1.68
C PHE A 39 -16.39 12.18 -0.17
N VAL A 40 -15.20 11.95 0.42
CA VAL A 40 -15.01 12.19 1.86
C VAL A 40 -15.26 13.67 2.18
N VAL A 41 -14.68 14.59 1.38
CA VAL A 41 -14.83 16.03 1.59
C VAL A 41 -16.28 16.49 1.46
N VAL A 42 -16.96 16.09 0.38
CA VAL A 42 -18.38 16.41 0.13
C VAL A 42 -19.28 15.80 1.20
N SER A 43 -18.92 14.64 1.75
CA SER A 43 -19.69 14.03 2.83
C SER A 43 -19.62 14.84 4.14
N GLY A 44 -18.56 15.63 4.33
CA GLY A 44 -18.26 16.31 5.58
C GLY A 44 -18.11 15.37 6.78
N MET A 45 -18.01 14.05 6.55
CA MET A 45 -18.20 13.01 7.56
C MET A 45 -19.50 13.14 8.37
N THR A 46 -20.56 13.73 7.79
CA THR A 46 -21.89 13.87 8.40
C THR A 46 -23.00 13.33 7.51
N HIS A 47 -22.83 13.38 6.19
CA HIS A 47 -23.80 12.86 5.22
C HIS A 47 -23.55 11.37 4.93
N ALA A 48 -24.41 10.50 5.48
CA ALA A 48 -24.26 9.04 5.39
C ALA A 48 -24.17 8.52 3.95
N GLY A 49 -24.97 9.06 3.02
CA GLY A 49 -24.95 8.63 1.62
C GLY A 49 -23.57 8.81 0.96
N TRP A 50 -22.97 9.98 1.11
CA TRP A 50 -21.64 10.26 0.56
C TRP A 50 -20.52 9.51 1.29
N GLN A 51 -20.67 9.27 2.60
CA GLN A 51 -19.75 8.41 3.36
C GLN A 51 -19.76 6.97 2.85
N ILE A 52 -20.94 6.43 2.51
CA ILE A 52 -21.06 5.09 1.92
C ILE A 52 -20.35 5.06 0.57
N VAL A 53 -20.57 6.06 -0.30
CA VAL A 53 -19.88 6.14 -1.60
C VAL A 53 -18.35 6.19 -1.41
N ALA A 54 -17.85 7.05 -0.52
CA ALA A 54 -16.42 7.12 -0.20
C ALA A 54 -15.88 5.78 0.31
N SER A 55 -16.62 5.12 1.20
CA SER A 55 -16.27 3.80 1.75
C SER A 55 -16.19 2.73 0.66
N LEU A 56 -17.14 2.72 -0.28
CA LEU A 56 -17.17 1.78 -1.40
C LEU A 56 -16.00 2.04 -2.36
N ILE A 57 -15.69 3.29 -2.68
CA ILE A 57 -14.52 3.62 -3.51
C ILE A 57 -13.24 3.15 -2.82
N PHE A 58 -13.08 3.43 -1.52
CA PHE A 58 -11.94 2.97 -0.74
C PHE A 58 -11.82 1.44 -0.74
N ALA A 59 -12.93 0.73 -0.53
CA ALA A 59 -12.97 -0.74 -0.54
C ALA A 59 -12.58 -1.32 -1.90
N VAL A 60 -13.15 -0.80 -2.99
CA VAL A 60 -12.81 -1.23 -4.36
C VAL A 60 -11.34 -0.94 -4.67
N ALA A 61 -10.85 0.26 -4.37
CA ALA A 61 -9.47 0.67 -4.62
C ALA A 61 -8.45 -0.17 -3.81
N SER A 62 -8.80 -0.56 -2.57
CA SER A 62 -7.99 -1.44 -1.73
C SER A 62 -8.02 -2.89 -2.24
N LEU A 63 -9.19 -3.37 -2.69
CA LEU A 63 -9.32 -4.73 -3.21
C LEU A 63 -8.55 -4.90 -4.53
N THR A 64 -8.58 -3.90 -5.42
CA THR A 64 -7.82 -3.98 -6.67
C THR A 64 -6.31 -4.07 -6.46
N ASP A 65 -5.77 -3.56 -5.35
CA ASP A 65 -4.33 -3.64 -5.00
C ASP A 65 -3.90 -5.08 -4.71
N PHE A 66 -4.77 -5.78 -3.99
CA PHE A 66 -4.54 -7.18 -3.73
C PHE A 66 -4.59 -7.99 -5.03
N VAL A 67 -5.57 -7.69 -5.89
CA VAL A 67 -5.83 -8.40 -7.14
C VAL A 67 -4.73 -8.14 -8.17
N ASP A 68 -4.33 -6.89 -8.39
CA ASP A 68 -3.30 -6.55 -9.39
C ASP A 68 -1.94 -7.18 -9.06
N GLY A 69 -1.54 -7.17 -7.78
CA GLY A 69 -0.32 -7.79 -7.32
C GLY A 69 -0.38 -9.32 -7.45
N TRP A 70 -1.55 -9.92 -7.24
CA TRP A 70 -1.75 -11.34 -7.48
C TRP A 70 -1.64 -11.68 -8.97
N ILE A 71 -2.32 -10.92 -9.85
CA ILE A 71 -2.27 -11.08 -11.31
C ILE A 71 -0.82 -10.94 -11.81
N ALA A 72 -0.12 -9.87 -11.39
CA ALA A 72 1.26 -9.62 -11.80
C ALA A 72 2.21 -10.77 -11.44
N ARG A 73 2.07 -11.33 -10.23
CA ARG A 73 2.89 -12.46 -9.77
C ARG A 73 2.51 -13.78 -10.44
N ARG A 74 1.21 -14.03 -10.65
CA ARG A 74 0.71 -15.30 -11.21
C ARG A 74 1.00 -15.43 -12.70
N PHE A 75 0.90 -14.33 -13.43
CA PHE A 75 1.03 -14.29 -14.90
C PHE A 75 2.35 -13.69 -15.38
N GLY A 76 3.27 -13.36 -14.47
CA GLY A 76 4.57 -12.79 -14.84
C GLY A 76 4.50 -11.39 -15.46
N LEU A 77 3.43 -10.62 -15.18
CA LEU A 77 3.16 -9.32 -15.79
C LEU A 77 3.88 -8.14 -15.10
N VAL A 78 5.02 -8.41 -14.47
CA VAL A 78 5.78 -7.41 -13.69
C VAL A 78 6.53 -6.48 -14.65
N THR A 79 6.22 -5.18 -14.61
CA THR A 79 6.88 -4.15 -15.44
C THR A 79 7.72 -3.19 -14.59
N ALA A 80 8.64 -2.46 -15.23
CA ALA A 80 9.40 -1.40 -14.57
C ALA A 80 8.49 -0.24 -14.10
N PHE A 81 7.44 0.05 -14.86
CA PHE A 81 6.43 1.05 -14.50
C PHE A 81 5.67 0.66 -13.23
N GLY A 82 5.10 -0.56 -13.17
CA GLY A 82 4.35 -1.03 -12.00
C GLY A 82 5.18 -1.00 -10.72
N LYS A 83 6.47 -1.39 -10.80
CA LYS A 83 7.41 -1.30 -9.65
C LYS A 83 7.52 0.09 -9.03
N VAL A 84 7.27 1.15 -9.79
CA VAL A 84 7.29 2.55 -9.32
C VAL A 84 5.89 3.05 -9.00
N ALA A 85 4.90 2.72 -9.83
CA ALA A 85 3.53 3.19 -9.67
C ALA A 85 2.82 2.56 -8.46
N ASP A 86 2.99 1.24 -8.23
CA ASP A 86 2.29 0.53 -7.15
C ASP A 86 2.61 1.12 -5.77
N PRO A 87 3.90 1.37 -5.39
CA PRO A 87 4.22 1.96 -4.09
C PRO A 87 3.72 3.40 -3.89
N ILE A 88 3.43 4.11 -4.97
CA ILE A 88 2.86 5.47 -4.93
C ILE A 88 1.35 5.38 -4.74
N ALA A 89 0.67 4.55 -5.55
CA ALA A 89 -0.78 4.37 -5.49
C ALA A 89 -1.24 3.85 -4.11
N ASP A 90 -0.55 2.84 -3.57
CA ASP A 90 -0.82 2.25 -2.25
C ASP A 90 -0.77 3.30 -1.12
N LYS A 91 0.29 4.13 -1.12
CA LYS A 91 0.47 5.19 -0.12
C LYS A 91 -0.46 6.38 -0.34
N ALA A 92 -0.80 6.69 -1.58
CA ALA A 92 -1.70 7.80 -1.89
C ALA A 92 -3.11 7.54 -1.33
N LEU A 93 -3.66 6.35 -1.56
CA LEU A 93 -4.99 6.00 -1.06
C LEU A 93 -5.03 5.97 0.47
N THR A 94 -4.13 5.19 1.08
CA THR A 94 -4.09 5.00 2.53
C THR A 94 -3.74 6.30 3.25
N GLY A 95 -2.77 7.05 2.72
CA GLY A 95 -2.38 8.34 3.28
C GLY A 95 -3.46 9.41 3.17
N ALA A 96 -4.13 9.51 2.01
CA ALA A 96 -5.27 10.41 1.85
C ALA A 96 -6.39 10.08 2.86
N ALA A 97 -6.68 8.80 3.06
CA ALA A 97 -7.71 8.38 4.00
C ALA A 97 -7.36 8.75 5.45
N LEU A 98 -6.13 8.47 5.90
CA LEU A 98 -5.70 8.84 7.26
C LEU A 98 -5.71 10.36 7.49
N LEU A 99 -5.22 11.13 6.52
CA LEU A 99 -5.23 12.59 6.58
C LEU A 99 -6.65 13.13 6.69
N LEU A 100 -7.55 12.71 5.79
CA LEU A 100 -8.93 13.18 5.78
C LEU A 100 -9.68 12.77 7.04
N LEU A 101 -9.49 11.54 7.53
CA LEU A 101 -10.06 11.11 8.81
C LEU A 101 -9.57 11.96 9.99
N SER A 102 -8.32 12.45 9.96
CA SER A 102 -7.81 13.36 11.00
C SER A 102 -8.33 14.78 10.85
N VAL A 103 -8.49 15.26 9.62
CA VAL A 103 -9.09 16.58 9.30
C VAL A 103 -10.53 16.67 9.80
N TYR A 104 -11.28 15.57 9.74
CA TYR A 104 -12.66 15.49 10.25
C TYR A 104 -12.74 14.94 11.69
N ASP A 105 -11.66 15.05 12.48
CA ASP A 105 -11.58 14.66 13.89
C ASP A 105 -11.99 13.21 14.21
N ARG A 106 -11.96 12.32 13.20
CA ARG A 106 -12.23 10.88 13.39
C ARG A 106 -11.01 10.14 13.90
N LEU A 107 -9.82 10.67 13.67
CA LEU A 107 -8.56 10.13 14.17
C LEU A 107 -7.72 11.23 14.82
N PRO A 108 -7.08 10.95 15.98
CA PRO A 108 -6.07 11.85 16.52
C PRO A 108 -4.88 11.98 15.56
N TRP A 109 -4.41 13.20 15.34
CA TRP A 109 -3.30 13.49 14.42
C TRP A 109 -2.02 12.69 14.71
N TRP A 110 -1.76 12.33 15.97
CA TRP A 110 -0.60 11.53 16.33
C TRP A 110 -0.65 10.11 15.72
N VAL A 111 -1.85 9.53 15.57
CA VAL A 111 -2.03 8.21 14.94
C VAL A 111 -1.61 8.28 13.48
N THR A 112 -2.13 9.27 12.76
CA THR A 112 -1.81 9.51 11.35
C THR A 112 -0.33 9.82 11.16
N ALA A 113 0.25 10.66 12.01
CA ALA A 113 1.68 10.98 11.96
C ALA A 113 2.56 9.74 12.16
N VAL A 114 2.25 8.90 13.14
CA VAL A 114 3.01 7.65 13.40
C VAL A 114 2.94 6.71 12.21
N ILE A 115 1.74 6.47 11.66
CA ILE A 115 1.56 5.54 10.56
C ILE A 115 2.26 6.06 9.29
N LEU A 116 2.05 7.33 8.93
CA LEU A 116 2.68 7.93 7.74
C LEU A 116 4.21 7.99 7.87
N ALA A 117 4.73 8.42 9.03
CA ALA A 117 6.17 8.46 9.28
C ALA A 117 6.79 7.07 9.14
N ARG A 118 6.12 6.02 9.65
CA ARG A 118 6.58 4.64 9.48
C ARG A 118 6.53 4.21 8.02
N GLU A 119 5.42 4.45 7.31
CA GLU A 119 5.27 4.03 5.91
C GLU A 119 6.33 4.67 4.98
N LEU A 120 6.54 5.98 5.13
CA LEU A 120 7.55 6.71 4.37
C LEU A 120 8.97 6.34 4.82
N GLY A 121 9.20 6.26 6.13
CA GLY A 121 10.50 5.94 6.72
C GLY A 121 11.02 4.55 6.32
N ILE A 122 10.17 3.50 6.39
CA ILE A 122 10.56 2.16 5.95
C ILE A 122 10.78 2.09 4.43
N THR A 123 9.99 2.85 3.66
CA THR A 123 10.19 2.94 2.20
C THR A 123 11.55 3.56 1.88
N ALA A 124 11.88 4.71 2.49
CA ALA A 124 13.17 5.37 2.34
C ALA A 124 14.34 4.48 2.80
N LEU A 125 14.18 3.80 3.94
CA LEU A 125 15.17 2.86 4.46
C LEU A 125 15.47 1.73 3.46
N ARG A 126 14.44 1.13 2.85
CA ARG A 126 14.62 0.08 1.83
C ARG A 126 15.38 0.59 0.61
N PHE A 127 15.09 1.80 0.15
CA PHE A 127 15.85 2.41 -0.94
C PHE A 127 17.31 2.65 -0.56
N TRP A 128 17.58 3.11 0.66
CA TRP A 128 18.94 3.39 1.12
C TRP A 128 19.81 2.14 1.27
N VAL A 129 19.23 1.03 1.73
CA VAL A 129 19.96 -0.25 1.94
C VAL A 129 19.99 -1.15 0.70
N ILE A 130 19.31 -0.79 -0.40
CA ILE A 130 19.16 -1.67 -1.57
C ILE A 130 20.50 -2.15 -2.16
N ARG A 131 21.56 -1.34 -2.04
CA ARG A 131 22.92 -1.67 -2.49
C ARG A 131 23.70 -2.56 -1.52
N ARG A 132 23.23 -2.73 -0.27
CA ARG A 132 23.91 -3.46 0.82
C ARG A 132 23.30 -4.83 1.08
N GLY A 133 22.08 -5.07 0.62
CA GLY A 133 21.37 -6.33 0.80
C GLY A 133 19.86 -6.14 0.75
N VAL A 134 19.14 -7.25 0.60
CA VAL A 134 17.67 -7.24 0.55
C VAL A 134 17.11 -7.46 1.95
N ILE A 135 16.31 -6.51 2.45
CA ILE A 135 15.53 -6.71 3.67
C ILE A 135 14.28 -7.51 3.32
N ALA A 136 14.14 -8.71 3.89
CA ALA A 136 12.97 -9.55 3.69
C ALA A 136 11.69 -8.91 4.24
N ALA A 137 10.54 -9.16 3.59
CA ALA A 137 9.26 -8.71 4.08
C ALA A 137 8.84 -9.52 5.32
N SER A 138 8.49 -8.86 6.43
CA SER A 138 8.01 -9.56 7.63
C SER A 138 6.54 -9.98 7.47
N ARG A 139 6.14 -11.11 8.08
CA ARG A 139 4.72 -11.55 8.12
C ARG A 139 3.82 -10.50 8.78
N GLY A 140 4.36 -9.76 9.76
CA GLY A 140 3.67 -8.66 10.42
C GLY A 140 3.25 -7.54 9.47
N GLY A 141 3.97 -7.33 8.36
CA GLY A 141 3.59 -6.34 7.34
C GLY A 141 2.23 -6.62 6.71
N LYS A 142 1.86 -7.90 6.50
CA LYS A 142 0.54 -8.26 5.94
C LYS A 142 -0.58 -8.01 6.94
N VAL A 143 -0.36 -8.38 8.21
CA VAL A 143 -1.33 -8.15 9.29
C VAL A 143 -1.57 -6.65 9.49
N LYS A 144 -0.50 -5.86 9.47
CA LYS A 144 -0.56 -4.39 9.52
C LYS A 144 -1.50 -3.84 8.45
N THR A 145 -1.26 -4.18 7.19
CA THR A 145 -2.07 -3.70 6.06
C THR A 145 -3.53 -4.08 6.20
N GLY A 146 -3.83 -5.33 6.57
CA GLY A 146 -5.21 -5.78 6.78
C GLY A 146 -5.91 -5.02 7.90
N LEU A 147 -5.26 -4.84 9.05
CA LEU A 147 -5.81 -4.08 10.18
C LEU A 147 -6.04 -2.60 9.82
N GLN A 148 -5.13 -1.99 9.08
CA GLN A 148 -5.20 -0.59 8.71
C GLN A 148 -6.31 -0.33 7.68
N ILE A 149 -6.44 -1.17 6.65
CA ILE A 149 -7.55 -1.11 5.69
C ILE A 149 -8.89 -1.30 6.43
N LEU A 150 -8.97 -2.30 7.31
CA LEU A 150 -10.17 -2.55 8.09
C LEU A 150 -10.53 -1.36 9.00
N ALA A 151 -9.56 -0.80 9.70
CA ALA A 151 -9.77 0.37 10.55
C ALA A 151 -10.28 1.56 9.73
N ILE A 152 -9.60 1.91 8.63
CA ILE A 152 -9.99 3.02 7.77
C ILE A 152 -11.40 2.81 7.22
N ALA A 153 -11.71 1.63 6.68
CA ALA A 153 -13.04 1.30 6.19
C ALA A 153 -14.11 1.43 7.29
N TRP A 154 -13.80 1.01 8.52
CA TRP A 154 -14.68 1.16 9.67
C TRP A 154 -14.98 2.63 10.01
N TYR A 155 -13.98 3.50 9.96
CA TYR A 155 -14.14 4.93 10.23
C TYR A 155 -14.87 5.69 9.12
N LEU A 156 -14.72 5.25 7.87
CA LEU A 156 -15.41 5.84 6.72
C LEU A 156 -16.88 5.46 6.67
N TRP A 157 -17.22 4.24 7.11
CA TRP A 157 -18.60 3.77 7.11
C TRP A 157 -19.41 4.48 8.20
N PRO A 158 -20.65 4.94 7.91
CA PRO A 158 -21.51 5.59 8.89
C PRO A 158 -22.09 4.56 9.88
N MET A 159 -21.24 4.08 10.80
CA MET A 159 -21.59 3.06 11.79
C MET A 159 -22.64 3.59 12.78
N PRO A 160 -23.61 2.75 13.18
CA PRO A 160 -24.47 3.04 14.33
C PRO A 160 -23.62 3.30 15.59
N ALA A 161 -24.12 4.14 16.50
CA ALA A 161 -23.38 4.54 17.70
C ALA A 161 -22.89 3.35 18.55
N ALA A 162 -23.69 2.26 18.61
CA ALA A 162 -23.33 1.04 19.33
C ALA A 162 -22.06 0.34 18.79
N LEU A 163 -21.75 0.50 17.51
CA LEU A 163 -20.60 -0.13 16.84
C LEU A 163 -19.43 0.83 16.63
N ALA A 164 -19.64 2.15 16.74
CA ALA A 164 -18.61 3.16 16.52
C ALA A 164 -17.38 2.96 17.44
N GLY A 165 -17.60 2.50 18.68
CA GLY A 165 -16.53 2.24 19.66
C GLY A 165 -15.55 1.12 19.29
N ILE A 166 -15.86 0.29 18.29
CA ILE A 166 -14.96 -0.79 17.83
C ILE A 166 -13.79 -0.22 17.01
N GLY A 167 -14.02 0.83 16.23
CA GLY A 167 -13.03 1.43 15.33
C GLY A 167 -11.71 1.82 16.02
N PRO A 168 -11.74 2.50 17.18
CA PRO A 168 -10.54 2.81 17.96
C PRO A 168 -9.69 1.60 18.32
N TRP A 169 -10.29 0.46 18.66
CA TRP A 169 -9.56 -0.76 19.02
C TRP A 169 -8.89 -1.39 17.80
N ILE A 170 -9.57 -1.43 16.65
CA ILE A 170 -8.99 -1.91 15.39
C ILE A 170 -7.80 -1.01 15.00
N MET A 171 -7.97 0.31 15.10
CA MET A 171 -6.89 1.26 14.81
C MET A 171 -5.73 1.15 15.79
N ALA A 172 -5.99 0.98 17.08
CA ALA A 172 -4.94 0.77 18.08
C ALA A 172 -4.13 -0.50 17.77
N ALA A 173 -4.79 -1.59 17.37
CA ALA A 173 -4.11 -2.80 16.91
C ALA A 173 -3.28 -2.53 15.65
N ALA A 174 -3.81 -1.78 14.68
CA ALA A 174 -3.07 -1.39 13.47
C ALA A 174 -1.82 -0.57 13.80
N VAL A 175 -1.91 0.39 14.72
CA VAL A 175 -0.78 1.21 15.20
C VAL A 175 0.24 0.34 15.93
N ALA A 176 -0.18 -0.54 16.83
CA ALA A 176 0.71 -1.42 17.56
C ALA A 176 1.53 -2.30 16.60
N VAL A 177 0.88 -2.96 15.64
CA VAL A 177 1.57 -3.77 14.63
C VAL A 177 2.48 -2.89 13.74
N THR A 178 2.05 -1.68 13.40
CA THR A 178 2.85 -0.72 12.62
C THR A 178 4.17 -0.38 13.31
N VAL A 179 4.11 -0.08 14.61
CA VAL A 179 5.26 0.27 15.45
C VAL A 179 6.17 -0.93 15.65
N LEU A 180 5.62 -2.09 16.07
CA LEU A 180 6.37 -3.32 16.29
C LEU A 180 7.15 -3.73 15.04
N THR A 181 6.46 -3.79 13.89
CA THR A 181 7.13 -4.11 12.62
C THR A 181 8.12 -3.03 12.20
N GLY A 182 7.89 -1.76 12.56
CA GLY A 182 8.84 -0.67 12.33
C GLY A 182 10.18 -0.92 13.02
N PHE A 183 10.15 -1.33 14.28
CA PHE A 183 11.36 -1.72 15.02
C PHE A 183 12.07 -2.93 14.40
N ASP A 184 11.32 -3.94 13.95
CA ASP A 184 11.90 -5.10 13.26
C ASP A 184 12.68 -4.71 12.01
N TYR A 185 12.16 -3.75 11.23
CA TYR A 185 12.85 -3.24 10.04
C TYR A 185 14.12 -2.47 10.39
N LEU A 186 14.09 -1.63 11.43
CA LEU A 186 15.26 -0.90 11.90
C LEU A 186 16.35 -1.85 12.42
N ALA A 187 15.98 -2.89 13.16
CA ALA A 187 16.90 -3.91 13.65
C ALA A 187 17.57 -4.68 12.50
N GLN A 188 16.80 -5.05 11.47
CA GLN A 188 17.34 -5.70 10.27
C GLN A 188 18.32 -4.80 9.51
N ALA A 189 17.99 -3.53 9.35
CA ALA A 189 18.89 -2.57 8.70
C ALA A 189 20.18 -2.35 9.49
N ALA A 190 20.11 -2.28 10.82
CA ALA A 190 21.28 -2.17 11.68
C ALA A 190 22.20 -3.40 11.58
N ARG A 191 21.64 -4.62 11.52
CA ARG A 191 22.40 -5.85 11.31
C ARG A 191 23.12 -5.84 9.96
N LEU A 192 22.42 -5.50 8.88
CA LEU A 192 23.02 -5.38 7.54
C LEU A 192 24.17 -4.37 7.46
N ARG A 193 24.11 -3.26 8.20
CA ARG A 193 25.23 -2.30 8.26
C ARG A 193 26.46 -2.85 8.97
N ARG A 194 26.29 -3.74 9.95
CA ARG A 194 27.40 -4.34 10.72
C ARG A 194 28.13 -5.43 9.95
N THR A 195 27.44 -6.16 9.08
CA THR A 195 28.06 -7.25 8.27
C THR A 195 28.71 -6.74 6.98
N ALA A 196 28.40 -5.52 6.55
CA ALA A 196 28.95 -4.90 5.34
C ALA A 196 30.20 -4.03 5.61
N ASN A 197 30.57 -3.86 6.88
CA ASN A 197 31.81 -3.24 7.35
C ASN A 197 32.72 -4.35 7.89
#